data_AF-A0A834HPI6-F1
#
_entry.id   AF-A0A834HPI6-F1
#
_cell.length_a   1.000
_cell.length_b   1.000
_cell.length_c   1.000
_cell.angle_alpha   90.00
_cell.angle_beta   90.00
_cell.angle_gamma   90.00
#
_symmetry.space_group_name_H-M   'P 1'
#
loop_
_entity.id
_entity.type
_entity.pdbx_description
1 polymer ?
#
loop_
_entity_poly.entity_id
_entity_poly.type
_entity_poly.pdbx_seq_one_letter_code
_entity_poly.pdbx_strand_id
1 'polypeptide(L)' 'MTELRKLSNHPLLMRYHYDMGQLQEMAKLLAKDPGYKDTVIDYIVEDLKWMSDFEIHTLSQQYKWVHLK' A
#
# COMPACT_ATOMS: atom_id res chain seq x y z
N MET A 1 -3.70 -16.14 10.28
CA MET A 1 -4.94 -15.59 10.85
C MET A 1 -6.00 -15.53 9.76
N THR A 2 -7.24 -15.92 10.06
CA THR A 2 -8.35 -15.86 9.10
C THR A 2 -8.83 -14.41 8.91
N GLU A 3 -9.31 -14.09 7.71
CA GLU A 3 -9.76 -12.73 7.33
C GLU A 3 -10.90 -12.23 8.22
N LEU A 4 -11.82 -13.11 8.60
CA LEU A 4 -12.93 -12.78 9.50
C LEU A 4 -12.44 -12.23 10.85
N ARG A 5 -11.35 -12.81 11.39
CA ARG A 5 -10.76 -12.35 12.65
C ARG A 5 -10.10 -10.98 12.51
N LYS A 6 -9.45 -10.71 11.38
CA LYS A 6 -8.87 -9.38 11.08
C LYS A 6 -9.97 -8.32 10.98
N LEU A 7 -11.03 -8.62 10.24
CA LEU A 7 -12.18 -7.72 10.07
C LEU A 7 -12.88 -7.43 11.41
N SER A 8 -13.08 -8.43 12.27
CA SER A 8 -13.66 -8.24 13.59
C SER A 8 -12.81 -7.36 14.52
N ASN A 9 -11.48 -7.35 14.33
CA ASN A 9 -10.59 -6.51 15.13
C ASN A 9 -10.65 -5.05 14.66
N HIS A 10 -10.47 -4.81 13.36
CA HIS A 10 -10.46 -3.44 12.82
C HIS A 10 -10.65 -3.41 11.29
N PRO A 11 -11.47 -2.50 10.73
CA PRO A 11 -11.71 -2.41 9.29
C PRO A 11 -10.45 -2.06 8.47
N LEU A 12 -9.50 -1.28 9.01
CA LEU A 12 -8.24 -0.93 8.30
C LEU A 12 -7.28 -2.11 8.11
N LEU A 13 -7.54 -3.27 8.75
CA LEU A 13 -6.77 -4.50 8.48
C LEU A 13 -7.22 -5.20 7.19
N MET A 14 -8.26 -4.67 6.57
CA MET A 14 -8.74 -5.04 5.25
C MET A 14 -8.43 -3.92 4.26
N ARG A 15 -8.77 -4.14 3.00
CA ARG A 15 -8.51 -3.22 1.91
C ARG A 15 -9.82 -2.68 1.35
N TYR A 16 -10.15 -1.45 1.71
CA TYR A 16 -11.39 -0.76 1.32
C TYR A 16 -11.16 0.66 0.83
N HIS A 17 -10.06 1.31 1.21
CA HIS A 17 -9.81 2.73 0.97
C HIS A 17 -8.91 3.00 -0.25
N TYR A 18 -7.97 2.10 -0.57
CA TYR A 18 -7.03 2.30 -1.66
C TYR A 18 -7.44 1.60 -2.96
N ASP A 19 -7.76 2.39 -3.99
CA ASP A 19 -8.09 1.90 -5.33
C ASP A 19 -6.84 1.59 -6.18
N MET A 20 -7.00 0.78 -7.22
CA MET A 20 -5.90 0.41 -8.12
C MET A 20 -5.21 1.62 -8.77
N GLY A 21 -5.95 2.69 -9.08
CA GLY A 21 -5.34 3.91 -9.61
C GLY A 21 -4.35 4.54 -8.62
N GLN A 22 -4.73 4.59 -7.34
CA GLN A 22 -3.88 5.10 -6.27
C GLN A 22 -2.65 4.20 -6.06
N LEU A 23 -2.82 2.88 -6.12
CA LEU A 23 -1.69 1.94 -6.03
C LEU A 23 -0.65 2.15 -7.14
N GLN A 24 -1.09 2.42 -8.37
CA GLN A 24 -0.17 2.69 -9.47
C GLN A 24 0.62 3.99 -9.25
N GLU A 25 -0.01 5.03 -8.71
CA GLU A 25 0.69 6.26 -8.35
C GLU A 25 1.69 6.03 -7.22
N MET A 26 1.30 5.30 -6.17
CA MET A 26 2.20 4.93 -5.07
C MET A 26 3.38 4.10 -5.56
N ALA A 27 3.15 3.13 -6.45
CA ALA A 27 4.20 2.30 -7.02
C ALA A 27 5.19 3.10 -7.89
N LYS A 28 4.71 4.10 -8.64
CA LYS A 28 5.59 5.02 -9.40
C LYS A 28 6.47 5.87 -8.48
N LEU A 29 5.91 6.33 -7.35
CA LEU A 29 6.65 7.10 -6.35
C LEU A 29 7.70 6.21 -5.66
N LEU A 30 7.33 4.98 -5.30
CA LEU A 30 8.22 3.95 -4.75
C LEU A 30 9.39 3.62 -5.66
N ALA A 31 9.13 3.35 -6.94
CA ALA A 31 10.15 3.00 -7.92
C ALA A 31 11.19 4.11 -8.14
N LYS A 32 10.82 5.37 -7.83
CA LYS A 32 11.72 6.52 -7.93
C LYS A 32 12.61 6.68 -6.70
N ASP A 33 12.22 6.11 -5.57
CA ASP A 33 12.94 6.27 -4.31
C ASP A 33 14.14 5.30 -4.29
N PRO A 34 15.40 5.80 -4.25
CA PRO A 34 16.59 4.95 -4.36
C PRO A 34 16.79 4.02 -3.16
N GLY A 35 16.06 4.23 -2.06
CA GLY A 35 16.06 3.36 -0.89
C GLY A 35 15.04 2.22 -0.94
N TYR A 36 14.21 2.14 -1.98
CA TYR A 36 13.23 1.07 -2.13
C TYR A 36 13.80 -0.12 -2.91
N LYS A 37 13.38 -1.32 -2.52
CA LYS A 37 13.98 -2.59 -2.94
C LYS A 37 13.77 -2.88 -4.43
N ASP A 38 12.62 -2.51 -4.97
CA ASP A 38 12.19 -2.85 -6.33
C ASP A 38 12.04 -1.60 -7.20
N THR A 39 12.47 -1.70 -8.46
CA THR A 39 12.41 -0.61 -9.45
C THR A 39 11.33 -0.82 -10.50
N VAL A 40 10.77 -2.03 -10.58
CA VAL A 40 9.74 -2.39 -11.57
C VAL A 40 8.36 -2.13 -10.97
N ILE A 41 7.68 -1.10 -11.48
CA ILE A 41 6.38 -0.64 -11.00
C ILE A 41 5.36 -1.78 -10.88
N ASP A 42 5.30 -2.69 -11.84
CA ASP A 42 4.31 -3.79 -11.84
C ASP A 42 4.46 -4.71 -10.63
N TYR A 43 5.68 -5.05 -10.24
CA TYR A 43 5.93 -5.88 -9.05
C TYR A 43 5.56 -5.16 -7.76
N ILE A 44 5.83 -3.86 -7.70
CA ILE A 44 5.47 -3.02 -6.55
C ILE A 44 3.94 -2.93 -6.43
N VAL A 45 3.23 -2.79 -7.55
CA VAL A 45 1.77 -2.80 -7.56
C VAL A 45 1.24 -4.16 -7.11
N GLU A 46 1.84 -5.27 -7.53
CA GLU A 46 1.47 -6.60 -7.05
C GLU A 46 1.68 -6.77 -5.55
N ASP A 47 2.79 -6.29 -5.00
CA ASP A 47 3.03 -6.33 -3.56
C ASP A 47 2.02 -5.50 -2.78
N LEU A 48 1.76 -4.27 -3.24
CA LEU A 48 0.73 -3.38 -2.67
C LEU A 48 -0.68 -4.00 -2.76
N LYS A 49 -0.94 -4.92 -3.71
CA LYS A 49 -2.23 -5.62 -3.81
C LYS A 49 -2.55 -6.47 -2.59
N TRP A 50 -1.54 -7.07 -1.98
CA TRP A 50 -1.69 -7.97 -0.85
C TRP A 50 -1.63 -7.27 0.51
N MET A 51 -1.29 -5.98 0.54
CA MET A 51 -1.23 -5.17 1.76
C MET A 51 -2.61 -4.64 2.16
N SER A 52 -2.82 -4.53 3.47
CA SER A 52 -3.98 -3.87 4.07
C SER A 52 -3.86 -2.34 4.00
N ASP A 53 -4.99 -1.65 4.17
CA ASP A 53 -4.99 -0.18 4.14
C ASP A 53 -4.07 0.41 5.22
N PHE A 54 -4.00 -0.22 6.39
CA PHE A 54 -3.08 0.20 7.46
C PHE A 54 -1.61 0.10 7.05
N GLU A 55 -1.23 -0.99 6.39
CA GLU A 55 0.15 -1.21 5.95
C GLU A 55 0.52 -0.25 4.83
N ILE A 56 -0.38 -0.03 3.87
CA ILE A 56 -0.22 0.95 2.77
C ILE A 56 -0.07 2.37 3.36
N HIS A 57 -0.90 2.73 4.33
CA HIS A 57 -0.82 4.03 4.98
C HIS A 57 0.50 4.23 5.71
N THR A 58 0.96 3.23 6.45
CA THR A 58 2.24 3.25 7.17
C THR A 58 3.42 3.39 6.20
N LEU A 59 3.39 2.67 5.08
CA LEU A 59 4.37 2.80 4.00
C LEU A 59 4.39 4.23 3.44
N SER A 60 3.21 4.79 3.16
CA SER A 60 3.06 6.17 2.68
C SER A 60 3.66 7.19 3.64
N GLN A 61 3.54 6.98 4.95
CA GLN A 61 4.16 7.84 5.97
C GLN A 61 5.68 7.70 6.00
N GLN A 62 6.20 6.46 5.90
CA GLN A 62 7.62 6.17 5.94
C GLN A 62 8.38 6.84 4.79
N TYR A 63 7.80 6.83 3.59
CA TYR A 63 8.36 7.45 2.39
C TYR A 63 7.81 8.87 2.13
N LYS A 64 7.06 9.44 3.09
CA LYS A 64 6.51 10.80 3.06
C LYS A 64 5.71 11.15 1.79
N TRP A 65 4.95 10.22 1.23
CA TRP A 65 3.98 10.55 0.17
C TRP A 65 2.73 11.13 0.83
N VAL A 66 2.77 12.41 1.16
CA VAL A 66 1.77 13.07 2.00
C VAL A 66 0.48 13.46 1.25
N HIS A 67 0.33 13.14 -0.04
CA HIS A 67 -0.68 13.80 -0.90
C HIS A 67 -1.64 12.89 -1.68
N LEU A 68 -1.87 11.65 -1.25
CA LEU A 68 -3.05 10.92 -1.72
C LEU A 68 -4.19 11.18 -0.75
N LYS A 69 -4.93 12.25 -1.06
CA LYS A 69 -6.14 12.69 -0.35
C LYS A 69 -7.38 12.09 -0.99
#